data_AF-A0A9D2A9I0-F1
#
_entry.id   AF-A0A9D2A9I0-F1
#
_cell.length_a   1.000
_cell.length_b   1.000
_cell.length_c   1.000
_cell.angle_alpha   90.00
_cell.angle_beta   90.00
_cell.angle_gamma   90.00
#
_symmetry.space_group_name_H-M   'P 1'
#
loop_
_entity.id
_entity.type
_entity.pdbx_description
1 polymer ?
#
loop_
_entity_poly.entity_id
_entity_poly.type
_entity_poly.pdbx_seq_one_letter_code
_entity_poly.pdbx_strand_id
1 'polypeptide(L)'
;MKIEEWVKSVPQLPQWNDLPDIELYMDQLISLGNRYLETIVDSKITSSMVNSYVKKDLMPKPHKKKYSQKHLVSIILITILKQVYSLDDIRKWLNDTVQTNFEQEYNKFSDLFNQTMNQIRNNEFNFNATKKATNKEDLILQLIIQTVISKLISEKLINNQ
;
A
#
# COMPACT_ATOMS: atom_id res chain seq x y z
N MET A 1 -21.68 1.28 -5.06
CA MET A 1 -21.01 2.04 -6.15
C MET A 1 -20.64 1.02 -7.21
N LYS A 2 -21.03 1.21 -8.48
CA LYS A 2 -20.72 0.21 -9.52
C LYS A 2 -19.22 0.00 -9.61
N ILE A 3 -18.76 -1.19 -9.96
CA ILE A 3 -17.32 -1.49 -9.95
C ILE A 3 -16.53 -0.58 -10.90
N GLU A 4 -17.11 -0.22 -12.04
CA GLU A 4 -16.52 0.72 -12.99
C GLU A 4 -16.33 2.13 -12.39
N GLU A 5 -17.30 2.58 -11.58
CA GLU A 5 -17.21 3.86 -10.86
C GLU A 5 -16.14 3.78 -9.77
N TRP A 6 -16.07 2.66 -9.04
CA TRP A 6 -15.05 2.45 -8.02
C TRP A 6 -13.64 2.46 -8.61
N VAL A 7 -13.40 1.68 -9.66
CA VAL A 7 -12.10 1.58 -10.34
C VAL A 7 -11.64 2.97 -10.85
N LYS A 8 -12.56 3.80 -11.34
CA LYS A 8 -12.29 5.19 -11.74
C LYS A 8 -12.02 6.12 -10.55
N SER A 9 -12.62 5.85 -9.38
CA SER A 9 -12.46 6.66 -8.16
C SER A 9 -11.17 6.41 -7.38
N VAL A 10 -10.50 5.27 -7.60
CA VAL A 10 -9.23 4.97 -6.94
C VAL A 10 -8.16 5.97 -7.41
N PRO A 11 -7.49 6.74 -6.54
CA PRO A 11 -6.44 7.65 -6.96
C PRO A 11 -5.17 6.86 -7.33
N GLN A 12 -4.22 7.56 -7.96
CA GLN A 12 -2.87 7.04 -8.03
C GLN A 12 -2.21 7.14 -6.66
N LEU A 13 -1.45 6.12 -6.29
CA LEU A 13 -0.54 6.21 -5.15
C LEU A 13 0.56 7.23 -5.49
N PRO A 14 0.94 8.11 -4.55
CA PRO A 14 2.00 9.08 -4.76
C PRO A 14 3.35 8.38 -4.94
N GLN A 15 4.28 9.03 -5.63
CA GLN A 15 5.69 8.63 -5.57
C GLN A 15 6.31 9.12 -4.27
N TRP A 16 7.46 8.58 -3.90
CA TRP A 16 8.22 9.02 -2.73
C TRP A 16 8.35 10.55 -2.71
N ASN A 17 8.84 11.16 -3.79
CA ASN A 17 9.07 12.60 -3.87
C ASN A 17 7.80 13.47 -3.81
N ASP A 18 6.62 12.88 -3.99
CA ASP A 18 5.33 13.57 -3.83
C ASP A 18 4.81 13.50 -2.39
N LEU A 19 5.42 12.67 -1.53
CA LEU A 19 5.11 12.61 -0.11
C LEU A 19 5.74 13.80 0.61
N PRO A 20 5.11 14.29 1.69
CA PRO A 20 5.67 15.39 2.46
C PRO A 20 7.02 15.03 3.09
N ASP A 21 8.06 15.76 2.72
CA ASP A 21 9.38 15.71 3.35
C ASP A 21 9.46 16.65 4.56
N ILE A 22 8.54 16.45 5.51
CA ILE A 22 8.52 17.13 6.80
C ILE A 22 8.25 16.12 7.92
N GLU A 23 8.68 16.47 9.12
CA GLU A 23 8.29 15.72 10.31
C GLU A 23 6.80 15.92 10.62
N LEU A 24 6.06 14.82 10.69
CA LEU A 24 4.62 14.79 10.93
C LEU A 24 4.30 14.47 12.39
N TYR A 25 3.24 15.06 12.91
CA TYR A 25 2.58 14.57 14.12
C TYR A 25 1.67 13.38 13.81
N MET A 26 1.27 12.64 14.85
CA MET A 26 0.48 11.40 14.70
C MET A 26 -0.83 11.62 13.93
N ASP A 27 -1.55 12.69 14.25
CA ASP A 27 -2.79 13.08 13.58
C ASP A 27 -2.58 13.41 12.09
N GLN A 28 -1.48 14.10 11.77
CA GLN A 28 -1.11 14.39 10.38
C GLN A 28 -0.75 13.11 9.61
N LEU A 29 0.05 12.22 10.21
CA LEU A 29 0.37 10.90 9.62
C LEU A 29 -0.90 10.11 9.30
N ILE A 30 -1.83 10.04 10.26
CA ILE A 30 -3.10 9.32 10.12
C ILE A 30 -3.98 9.98 9.05
N SER A 31 -4.08 11.31 9.07
CA SER A 31 -4.87 12.08 8.10
C SER A 31 -4.37 11.84 6.67
N LEU A 32 -3.06 11.93 6.46
CA LEU A 32 -2.43 11.68 5.16
C LEU A 32 -2.63 10.24 4.70
N GLY A 33 -2.35 9.26 5.58
CA GLY A 33 -2.53 7.84 5.25
C GLY A 33 -3.97 7.51 4.87
N ASN A 34 -4.95 8.02 5.65
CA ASN A 34 -6.37 7.83 5.33
C ASN A 34 -6.74 8.51 4.01
N ARG A 35 -6.24 9.72 3.75
CA ARG A 35 -6.52 10.44 2.49
C ARG A 35 -6.02 9.66 1.27
N TYR A 36 -4.84 9.05 1.33
CA TYR A 36 -4.31 8.27 0.21
C TYR A 36 -5.03 6.93 0.00
N LEU A 37 -5.67 6.40 1.04
CA LEU A 37 -6.23 5.06 1.04
C LEU A 37 -7.76 5.01 1.05
N GLU A 38 -8.43 6.16 1.16
CA GLU A 38 -9.88 6.28 1.40
C GLU A 38 -10.73 5.48 0.41
N THR A 39 -10.36 5.47 -0.87
CA THR A 39 -11.08 4.71 -1.92
C THR A 39 -10.45 3.34 -2.22
N ILE A 40 -9.32 3.01 -1.60
CA ILE A 40 -8.60 1.74 -1.81
C ILE A 40 -9.01 0.72 -0.75
N VAL A 41 -9.05 1.12 0.52
CA VAL A 41 -9.41 0.24 1.64
C VAL A 41 -10.46 0.88 2.54
N ASP A 42 -11.45 0.09 2.96
CA ASP A 42 -12.54 0.60 3.82
C ASP A 42 -12.10 0.78 5.31
N SER A 43 -10.85 0.41 5.65
CA SER A 43 -10.30 0.49 7.01
C SER A 43 -9.61 1.82 7.28
N LYS A 44 -10.17 2.62 8.21
CA LYS A 44 -9.50 3.83 8.70
C LYS A 44 -8.34 3.50 9.63
N ILE A 45 -7.20 4.15 9.38
CA ILE A 45 -6.03 4.14 10.22
C ILE A 45 -6.33 4.88 11.54
N THR A 46 -5.86 4.31 12.64
CA THR A 46 -5.98 4.90 14.00
C THR A 46 -4.62 4.96 14.70
N SER A 47 -4.51 5.81 15.73
CA SER A 47 -3.29 5.91 16.54
C SER A 47 -2.92 4.58 17.22
N SER A 48 -3.92 3.77 17.58
CA SER A 48 -3.71 2.43 18.15
C SER A 48 -3.01 1.50 17.15
N MET A 49 -3.41 1.55 15.88
CA MET A 49 -2.76 0.77 14.82
C MET A 49 -1.32 1.21 14.61
N VAL A 50 -1.05 2.52 14.53
CA VAL A 50 0.33 3.04 14.42
C VAL A 50 1.20 2.53 15.57
N ASN A 51 0.70 2.65 16.80
CA ASN A 51 1.42 2.17 17.98
C ASN A 51 1.64 0.66 17.95
N SER A 52 0.67 -0.12 17.45
CA SER A 52 0.80 -1.56 17.28
C SER A 52 1.87 -1.93 16.27
N TYR A 53 1.94 -1.21 15.14
CA TYR A 53 2.95 -1.42 14.10
C TYR A 53 4.37 -1.09 14.58
N VAL A 54 4.53 -0.02 15.36
CA VAL A 54 5.82 0.31 16.01
C VAL A 54 6.20 -0.76 17.03
N LYS A 55 5.27 -1.23 17.88
CA LYS A 55 5.54 -2.27 18.88
C LYS A 55 5.92 -3.62 18.26
N LYS A 56 5.35 -3.94 17.10
CA LYS A 56 5.59 -5.19 16.36
C LYS A 56 6.74 -5.09 15.36
N ASP A 57 7.46 -3.96 15.33
CA ASP A 57 8.62 -3.74 14.46
C ASP A 57 8.29 -3.74 12.95
N LEU A 58 7.07 -3.36 12.57
CA LEU A 58 6.71 -3.08 11.17
C LEU A 58 7.02 -1.63 10.76
N MET A 59 7.31 -0.78 11.74
CA MET A 59 7.56 0.64 11.55
C MET A 59 8.67 1.07 12.51
N PRO A 60 9.62 1.93 12.07
CA PRO A 60 10.62 2.48 12.97
C PRO A 60 9.96 3.23 14.14
N LYS A 61 10.69 3.32 15.26
CA LYS A 61 10.24 4.13 16.39
C LYS A 61 10.23 5.61 15.99
N PRO A 62 9.17 6.37 16.31
CA PRO A 62 9.12 7.79 16.04
C PRO A 62 10.16 8.54 16.89
N HIS A 63 10.74 9.60 16.33
CA HIS A 63 11.70 10.44 17.03
C HIS A 63 10.97 11.62 17.69
N LYS A 64 11.02 11.74 19.03
CA LYS A 64 10.34 12.82 19.78
C LYS A 64 8.85 13.01 19.40
N LYS A 65 8.12 11.90 19.21
CA LYS A 65 6.71 11.86 18.75
C LYS A 65 6.47 12.38 17.33
N LYS A 66 7.52 12.47 16.52
CA LYS A 66 7.47 12.88 15.13
C LYS A 66 7.73 11.71 14.19
N TYR A 67 7.04 11.74 13.07
CA TYR A 67 6.96 10.68 12.07
C TYR A 67 7.50 11.21 10.75
N SER A 68 8.46 10.51 10.17
CA SER A 68 9.03 10.83 8.86
C SER A 68 8.23 10.20 7.71
N GLN A 69 8.60 10.56 6.49
CA GLN A 69 8.13 9.93 5.25
C GLN A 69 8.21 8.39 5.26
N LYS A 70 9.24 7.81 5.90
CA LYS A 70 9.35 6.35 6.11
C LYS A 70 8.15 5.77 6.85
N HIS A 71 7.66 6.47 7.88
CA HIS A 71 6.49 6.02 8.65
C HIS A 71 5.21 6.09 7.81
N LEU A 72 5.08 7.13 6.97
CA LEU A 72 3.96 7.28 6.04
C LEU A 72 3.97 6.20 4.96
N VAL A 73 5.14 5.86 4.41
CA VAL A 73 5.25 4.72 3.49
C VAL A 73 4.92 3.40 4.18
N SER A 74 5.47 3.14 5.37
CA SER A 74 5.15 1.94 6.14
C SER A 74 3.65 1.81 6.37
N ILE A 75 2.96 2.88 6.76
CA ILE A 75 1.53 2.80 7.05
C ILE A 75 0.68 2.54 5.80
N ILE A 76 1.08 3.09 4.65
CA ILE A 76 0.44 2.84 3.35
C ILE A 76 0.59 1.36 3.00
N LEU A 77 1.83 0.86 2.98
CA LEU A 77 2.14 -0.53 2.64
C LEU A 77 1.43 -1.51 3.56
N ILE A 78 1.54 -1.33 4.88
CA ILE A 78 0.90 -2.23 5.86
C ILE A 78 -0.62 -2.25 5.67
N THR A 79 -1.24 -1.08 5.44
CA THR A 79 -2.71 -0.99 5.35
C THR A 79 -3.26 -1.66 4.10
N ILE A 80 -2.50 -1.61 3.00
CA ILE A 80 -2.83 -2.32 1.75
C ILE A 80 -2.56 -3.82 1.89
N LEU A 81 -1.39 -4.21 2.41
CA LEU A 81 -0.96 -5.62 2.46
C LEU A 81 -1.73 -6.45 3.50
N LYS A 82 -2.13 -5.85 4.63
CA LYS A 82 -2.89 -6.56 5.67
C LYS A 82 -4.27 -7.04 5.20
N GLN A 83 -4.70 -6.62 4.01
CA GLN A 83 -5.92 -7.13 3.38
C GLN A 83 -5.78 -8.62 3.02
N VAL A 84 -4.56 -9.09 2.73
CA VAL A 84 -4.29 -10.43 2.21
C VAL A 84 -3.20 -11.18 2.99
N TYR A 85 -2.30 -10.48 3.68
CA TYR A 85 -1.18 -11.07 4.41
C TYR A 85 -1.30 -10.87 5.92
N SER A 86 -0.72 -11.81 6.67
CA SER A 86 -0.55 -11.68 8.11
C SER A 86 0.45 -10.56 8.44
N LEU A 87 0.36 -9.97 9.63
CA LEU A 87 1.33 -8.95 10.05
C LEU A 87 2.77 -9.50 10.14
N ASP A 88 2.94 -10.80 10.40
CA ASP A 88 4.26 -11.42 10.47
C ASP A 88 4.90 -11.55 9.07
N ASP A 89 4.10 -11.92 8.06
CA ASP A 89 4.57 -11.96 6.67
C ASP A 89 4.92 -10.56 6.16
N ILE A 90 4.09 -9.56 6.47
CA ILE A 90 4.34 -8.17 6.10
C ILE A 90 5.61 -7.67 6.76
N ARG A 91 5.80 -7.96 8.06
CA ARG A 91 7.02 -7.58 8.78
C ARG A 91 8.25 -8.17 8.11
N LYS A 92 8.22 -9.46 7.77
CA LYS A 92 9.33 -10.13 7.10
C LYS A 92 9.64 -9.47 5.76
N TRP A 93 8.62 -9.25 4.92
CA TRP A 93 8.80 -8.58 3.63
C TRP A 93 9.34 -7.15 3.75
N LEU A 94 8.83 -6.36 4.71
CA LEU A 94 9.33 -5.00 4.96
C LEU A 94 10.80 -5.01 5.39
N ASN A 95 11.19 -5.94 6.25
CA ASN A 95 12.56 -6.03 6.76
C ASN A 95 13.55 -6.56 5.72
N ASP A 96 13.15 -7.56 4.92
CA ASP A 96 14.01 -8.19 3.92
C ASP A 96 14.18 -7.30 2.68
N THR A 97 13.14 -6.53 2.32
CA THR A 97 13.11 -5.76 1.06
C THR A 97 13.15 -4.25 1.31
N VAL A 98 12.14 -3.70 1.99
CA VAL A 98 11.92 -2.24 2.05
C VAL A 98 12.94 -1.50 2.91
N GLN A 99 13.43 -2.10 4.00
CA GLN A 99 14.41 -1.46 4.90
C GLN A 99 15.74 -1.13 4.20
N THR A 100 16.09 -1.83 3.12
CA THR A 100 17.34 -1.59 2.38
C THR A 100 17.29 -0.29 1.59
N ASN A 101 16.15 0.02 0.95
CA ASN A 101 15.93 1.26 0.20
C ASN A 101 14.44 1.62 0.14
N PHE A 102 13.97 2.37 1.15
CA PHE A 102 12.56 2.76 1.29
C PHE A 102 12.00 3.49 0.06
N GLU A 103 12.78 4.40 -0.51
CA GLU A 103 12.36 5.21 -1.67
C GLU A 103 12.17 4.32 -2.90
N GLN A 104 13.20 3.55 -3.25
CA GLN A 104 13.17 2.72 -4.45
C GLN A 104 12.08 1.64 -4.37
N GLU A 105 11.97 0.93 -3.25
CA GLU A 105 11.00 -0.15 -3.11
C GLU A 105 9.56 0.36 -3.02
N TYR A 106 9.35 1.53 -2.40
CA TYR A 106 8.04 2.17 -2.43
C TYR A 106 7.65 2.66 -3.82
N ASN A 107 8.57 3.28 -4.56
CA ASN A 107 8.29 3.74 -5.92
C ASN A 107 7.94 2.55 -6.84
N LYS A 108 8.68 1.43 -6.75
CA LYS A 108 8.33 0.19 -7.46
C LYS A 108 6.92 -0.30 -7.11
N PHE A 109 6.56 -0.30 -5.83
CA PHE A 109 5.22 -0.68 -5.38
C PHE A 109 4.15 0.27 -5.94
N SER A 110 4.39 1.58 -5.85
CA SER A 110 3.49 2.63 -6.32
C SER A 110 3.26 2.54 -7.83
N ASP A 111 4.35 2.42 -8.61
CA ASP A 111 4.32 2.23 -10.05
C ASP A 111 3.50 1.01 -10.45
N LEU A 112 3.77 -0.14 -9.81
CA LEU A 112 3.10 -1.38 -10.17
C LEU A 112 1.62 -1.38 -9.78
N PHE A 113 1.28 -0.81 -8.63
CA PHE A 113 -0.10 -0.60 -8.22
C PHE A 113 -0.83 0.29 -9.23
N ASN A 114 -0.25 1.45 -9.57
CA ASN A 114 -0.84 2.43 -10.48
C ASN A 114 -0.99 1.87 -11.90
N GLN A 115 0.01 1.16 -12.40
CA GLN A 115 -0.04 0.49 -13.70
C GLN A 115 -1.15 -0.57 -13.72
N THR A 116 -1.25 -1.39 -12.68
CA THR A 116 -2.27 -2.44 -12.58
C THR A 116 -3.67 -1.83 -12.53
N MET A 117 -3.88 -0.78 -11.73
CA MET A 117 -5.15 -0.06 -11.67
C MET A 117 -5.51 0.59 -13.02
N ASN A 118 -4.53 1.14 -13.76
CA ASN A 118 -4.75 1.66 -15.11
C ASN A 118 -5.15 0.56 -16.11
N GLN A 119 -4.51 -0.61 -16.04
CA GLN A 119 -4.90 -1.76 -16.88
C GLN A 119 -6.34 -2.17 -16.60
N ILE A 120 -6.76 -2.18 -15.33
CA ILE A 120 -8.16 -2.50 -14.97
C ILE A 120 -9.11 -1.43 -15.51
N ARG A 121 -8.78 -0.13 -15.39
CA ARG A 121 -9.58 0.98 -15.95
C ARG A 121 -9.80 0.85 -17.45
N ASN A 122 -8.79 0.36 -18.17
CA ASN A 122 -8.83 0.20 -19.62
C ASN A 122 -9.38 -1.16 -20.08
N ASN A 123 -9.83 -2.03 -19.15
CA ASN A 123 -10.21 -3.42 -19.43
C ASN A 123 -9.09 -4.26 -20.09
N GLU A 124 -7.83 -3.91 -19.82
CA GLU A 124 -6.62 -4.56 -20.31
C GLU A 124 -5.97 -5.47 -19.26
N PHE A 125 -6.55 -5.55 -18.06
CA PHE A 125 -5.98 -6.32 -16.97
C PHE A 125 -5.93 -7.81 -17.32
N ASN A 126 -4.71 -8.34 -17.29
CA ASN A 126 -4.45 -9.74 -17.55
C ASN A 126 -3.67 -10.34 -16.36
N PHE A 127 -4.20 -11.42 -15.80
CA PHE A 127 -3.57 -12.13 -14.67
C PHE A 127 -2.18 -12.71 -14.99
N ASN A 128 -1.79 -12.79 -16.27
CA ASN A 128 -0.51 -13.35 -16.71
C ASN A 128 0.72 -12.44 -16.49
N ALA A 129 0.72 -11.56 -15.48
CA ALA A 129 1.75 -10.55 -15.26
C ALA A 129 3.15 -11.11 -14.92
N THR A 130 3.29 -12.41 -14.69
CA THR A 130 4.59 -13.07 -14.39
C THR A 130 5.62 -12.95 -15.52
N LYS A 131 5.20 -12.58 -16.75
CA LYS A 131 6.10 -12.45 -17.91
C LYS A 131 7.09 -11.27 -17.85
N LYS A 132 6.91 -10.29 -16.96
CA LYS A 132 7.77 -9.10 -16.86
C LYS A 132 8.76 -9.10 -15.69
N ALA A 133 8.65 -10.04 -14.75
CA ALA A 133 9.56 -10.09 -13.61
C ALA A 133 10.99 -10.43 -14.06
N THR A 134 11.96 -9.58 -13.73
CA THR A 134 13.37 -9.81 -14.08
C THR A 134 14.10 -10.65 -13.03
N ASN A 135 13.56 -10.68 -11.81
CA ASN A 135 14.13 -11.38 -10.67
C ASN A 135 13.00 -11.83 -9.69
N LYS A 136 13.39 -12.55 -8.62
CA LYS A 136 12.47 -13.09 -7.62
C LYS A 136 11.70 -12.00 -6.87
N GLU A 137 12.32 -10.87 -6.56
CA GLU A 137 11.72 -9.78 -5.79
C GLU A 137 10.63 -9.08 -6.60
N ASP A 138 10.91 -8.80 -7.88
CA ASP A 138 9.93 -8.26 -8.83
C ASP A 138 8.71 -9.18 -8.96
N LEU A 139 8.93 -10.50 -9.02
CA LEU A 139 7.85 -11.49 -9.09
C LEU A 139 7.00 -11.48 -7.83
N ILE A 140 7.63 -11.44 -6.65
CA ILE A 140 6.92 -11.35 -5.37
C ILE A 140 6.05 -10.08 -5.34
N LEU A 141 6.61 -8.93 -5.72
CA LEU A 141 5.89 -7.66 -5.74
C LEU A 141 4.70 -7.70 -6.71
N GLN A 142 4.86 -8.26 -7.90
CA GLN A 142 3.77 -8.47 -8.86
C GLN A 142 2.65 -9.33 -8.29
N LEU A 143 2.99 -10.48 -7.70
CA LEU A 143 2.00 -11.38 -7.10
C LEU A 143 1.26 -10.72 -5.92
N ILE A 144 1.98 -9.97 -5.09
CA ILE A 144 1.41 -9.19 -3.99
C ILE A 144 0.36 -8.20 -4.52
N ILE A 145 0.72 -7.36 -5.49
CA ILE A 145 -0.17 -6.34 -6.06
C ILE A 145 -1.40 -6.99 -6.70
N GLN A 146 -1.19 -8.04 -7.49
CA GLN A 146 -2.29 -8.79 -8.11
C GLN A 146 -3.22 -9.38 -7.06
N THR A 147 -2.69 -9.99 -6.00
CA THR A 147 -3.49 -10.63 -4.94
C THR A 147 -4.33 -9.59 -4.19
N VAL A 148 -3.71 -8.46 -3.79
CA VAL A 148 -4.40 -7.34 -3.15
C VAL A 148 -5.53 -6.83 -4.04
N ILE A 149 -5.23 -6.46 -5.28
CA ILE A 149 -6.20 -5.83 -6.17
C ILE A 149 -7.33 -6.80 -6.52
N SER A 150 -7.02 -8.07 -6.76
CA SER A 150 -8.02 -9.11 -7.03
C SER A 150 -8.97 -9.30 -5.85
N LYS A 151 -8.44 -9.29 -4.62
CA LYS A 151 -9.28 -9.31 -3.41
C LYS A 151 -10.17 -8.07 -3.31
N LEU A 152 -9.61 -6.87 -3.52
CA LEU A 152 -10.40 -5.63 -3.44
C LEU A 152 -11.55 -5.63 -4.46
N ILE A 153 -11.27 -6.04 -5.70
CA ILE A 153 -12.28 -6.21 -6.76
C ILE A 153 -13.34 -7.23 -6.34
N SER A 154 -12.93 -8.41 -5.87
CA SER A 154 -13.88 -9.46 -5.51
C SER A 154 -14.78 -9.06 -4.33
N GLU A 155 -14.23 -8.40 -3.31
CA GLU A 155 -14.99 -7.84 -2.19
C GLU A 155 -16.01 -6.80 -2.66
N LYS A 156 -15.61 -5.90 -3.57
CA LYS A 156 -16.56 -4.91 -4.15
C LYS A 156 -17.62 -5.57 -5.04
N LEU A 157 -17.31 -6.65 -5.75
CA LEU A 157 -18.31 -7.39 -6.53
C LEU A 157 -19.33 -8.11 -5.64
N ILE A 158 -18.86 -8.75 -4.56
CA ILE A 158 -19.73 -9.48 -3.62
C ILE A 158 -20.64 -8.52 -2.85
N ASN A 159 -20.10 -7.38 -2.40
CA ASN A 159 -20.84 -6.43 -1.57
C ASN A 159 -21.72 -5.45 -2.36
N ASN A 160 -21.61 -5.40 -3.70
CA ASN A 160 -22.49 -4.61 -4.57
C ASN A 160 -23.75 -5.42 -4.99
N GLN A 161 -24.43 -6.03 -4.02
CA GLN A 161 -25.82 -6.46 -4.18
C GLN A 161 -26.77 -5.30 -3.82
#